data_AF-A0A284RRR8-F1
#
_entry.id   AF-A0A284RRR8-F1
#
_cell.length_a   1.000
_cell.length_b   1.000
_cell.length_c   1.000
_cell.angle_alpha   90.00
_cell.angle_beta   90.00
_cell.angle_gamma   90.00
#
_symmetry.space_group_name_H-M   'P 1'
#
loop_
_entity.id
_entity.type
_entity.pdbx_description
1 polymer ?
#
loop_
_entity_poly.entity_id
_entity_poly.type
_entity_poly.pdbx_seq_one_letter_code
_entity_poly.pdbx_strand_id
1 'polypeptide(L)'
;MTLVADFDAAISSEGYLYREWRNSAYSHYLFNFSPMMSSYSTACDAYFMAVFMVTILSLGQLVHAAPTAAVKHNQASLGNVRASGSLNPYPDKPRITFRLDGTFKITVFSDLHFGEGPETIWGPEQDSNSTRLMRKVLPEEKPDFAVINGDLITGEKTPDTFRENSTTLVDRIVAPFNEFRVPFVSSHGNHDNQANITHLEEIIRERQVSSFSYTRSAPPGVGGEGGPGNYWVPVYANEEGQHPVLILWFFDSRGGFSPGENSTAMPDWVDSSVAEWIESETTLMEDEWGPAESRGTLAFVHIPP
;
A
#
# COMPACT_ATOMS: atom_id res chain seq x y z
N MET A 1 6.10 8.05 -14.77
CA MET A 1 5.13 8.24 -15.86
C MET A 1 3.79 8.48 -15.18
N THR A 2 3.35 9.73 -15.11
CA THR A 2 2.11 10.12 -14.41
C THR A 2 0.92 9.66 -15.24
N LEU A 3 0.05 8.81 -14.69
CA LEU A 3 -1.27 8.55 -15.23
C LEU A 3 -2.21 9.63 -14.68
N VAL A 4 -2.51 10.62 -15.50
CA VAL A 4 -3.62 11.55 -15.25
C VAL A 4 -4.86 10.87 -15.82
N ALA A 5 -5.76 10.45 -14.94
CA ALA A 5 -7.11 10.07 -15.35
C ALA A 5 -7.96 11.34 -15.37
N ASP A 6 -8.09 11.97 -16.54
CA ASP A 6 -9.13 12.98 -16.78
C ASP A 6 -10.46 12.23 -16.92
N PHE A 7 -11.30 12.32 -15.89
CA PHE A 7 -12.68 11.83 -15.95
C PHE A 7 -13.57 12.92 -16.53
N ASP A 8 -13.74 12.94 -17.85
CA ASP A 8 -14.88 13.61 -18.46
C ASP A 8 -16.12 12.74 -18.22
N ALA A 9 -17.04 13.24 -17.39
CA ALA A 9 -18.35 12.63 -17.17
C ALA A 9 -19.20 12.75 -18.44
N ALA A 10 -19.04 11.80 -19.37
CA ALA A 10 -19.94 11.61 -20.50
C ALA A 10 -20.86 10.41 -20.22
N ILE A 11 -22.08 10.69 -19.79
CA ILE A 11 -23.18 9.71 -19.77
C ILE A 11 -23.51 9.40 -21.24
N SER A 12 -23.16 8.21 -21.71
CA SER A 12 -23.75 7.65 -22.92
C SER A 12 -24.25 6.23 -22.65
N SER A 13 -25.54 6.06 -22.84
CA SER A 13 -26.25 4.79 -22.86
C SER A 13 -25.70 3.89 -23.97
N GLU A 14 -24.95 2.85 -23.60
CA GLU A 14 -25.02 1.49 -24.18
C GLU A 14 -23.98 0.57 -23.51
N GLY A 15 -24.36 -0.70 -23.36
CA GLY A 15 -23.78 -1.65 -22.40
C GLY A 15 -22.42 -2.27 -22.75
N TYR A 16 -21.85 -2.89 -21.70
CA TYR A 16 -20.81 -3.91 -21.66
C TYR A 16 -19.63 -3.80 -22.64
N LEU A 17 -18.45 -3.41 -22.12
CA LEU A 17 -17.17 -3.79 -22.71
C LEU A 17 -16.18 -4.26 -21.63
N TYR A 18 -16.10 -5.58 -21.48
CA TYR A 18 -14.97 -6.29 -20.89
C TYR A 18 -13.79 -6.15 -21.86
N ARG A 19 -12.64 -5.62 -21.43
CA ARG A 19 -11.40 -5.62 -22.21
C ARG A 19 -10.29 -6.31 -21.42
N GLU A 20 -9.87 -7.46 -21.94
CA GLU A 20 -8.75 -8.29 -21.46
C GLU A 20 -7.45 -7.48 -21.34
N TRP A 21 -6.78 -7.60 -20.19
CA TRP A 21 -5.37 -7.25 -20.04
C TRP A 21 -4.54 -8.54 -20.19
N ARG A 22 -3.81 -8.66 -21.30
CA ARG A 22 -2.80 -9.70 -21.49
C ARG A 22 -1.42 -9.15 -21.14
N ASN A 23 -0.75 -9.86 -20.22
CA ASN A 23 0.66 -9.73 -19.87
C ASN A 23 1.59 -9.48 -21.06
N SER A 24 2.46 -8.48 -20.96
CA SER A 24 3.71 -8.45 -21.72
C SER A 24 4.83 -7.78 -20.92
N ALA A 25 5.63 -8.59 -20.25
CA ALA A 25 7.01 -8.25 -19.90
C ALA A 25 7.94 -9.40 -20.32
N TYR A 26 8.03 -9.60 -21.63
CA TYR A 26 9.16 -10.28 -22.27
C TYR A 26 9.71 -9.30 -23.31
N SER A 27 10.89 -8.75 -23.06
CA SER A 27 11.66 -8.08 -24.11
C SER A 27 12.97 -8.83 -24.31
N HIS A 28 12.97 -9.63 -25.37
CA HIS A 28 14.17 -10.15 -25.99
C HIS A 28 14.90 -9.00 -26.71
N TYR A 29 16.16 -8.74 -26.33
CA TYR A 29 17.10 -8.06 -27.23
C TYR A 29 17.92 -9.13 -27.97
N LEU A 30 17.56 -9.35 -29.23
CA LEU A 30 18.37 -10.06 -30.22
C LEU A 30 19.33 -9.05 -30.86
N PHE A 31 20.63 -9.20 -30.64
CA PHE A 31 21.65 -8.74 -31.58
C PHE A 31 22.38 -9.96 -32.14
N ASN A 32 22.20 -10.17 -33.44
CA ASN A 32 22.93 -11.14 -34.25
C ASN A 32 24.41 -10.72 -34.38
N PHE A 33 25.32 -11.55 -33.91
CA PHE A 33 26.66 -11.68 -34.49
C PHE A 33 26.98 -13.16 -34.67
N SER A 34 27.35 -13.54 -35.90
CA SER A 34 27.71 -14.90 -36.31
C SER A 34 29.04 -15.35 -35.67
N PRO A 35 29.31 -16.66 -35.55
CA PRO A 35 30.38 -17.18 -34.71
C PRO A 35 31.70 -17.29 -35.47
N MET A 36 32.81 -17.04 -34.78
CA MET A 36 34.13 -17.49 -35.22
C MET A 36 34.86 -18.09 -34.00
N MET A 37 35.15 -19.38 -34.10
CA MET A 37 35.94 -20.12 -33.12
C MET A 37 37.38 -19.59 -33.05
N SER A 38 37.96 -19.52 -31.86
CA SER A 38 39.07 -20.41 -31.43
C SER A 38 39.80 -19.88 -30.20
N SER A 39 40.01 -20.78 -29.23
CA SER A 39 41.14 -20.92 -28.29
C SER A 39 42.08 -19.73 -28.01
N TYR A 40 42.31 -19.40 -26.72
CA TYR A 40 43.55 -19.67 -25.97
C TYR A 40 43.65 -18.83 -24.68
N SER A 41 44.15 -19.50 -23.63
CA SER A 41 45.10 -19.03 -22.62
C SER A 41 44.68 -18.05 -21.51
N THR A 42 45.07 -18.50 -20.31
CA THR A 42 45.20 -17.90 -18.99
C THR A 42 46.10 -16.66 -18.88
N ALA A 43 45.84 -15.93 -17.79
CA ALA A 43 46.73 -15.05 -17.01
C ALA A 43 46.89 -13.59 -17.46
N CYS A 44 46.52 -12.65 -16.57
CA CYS A 44 47.43 -11.64 -16.03
C CYS A 44 46.84 -10.97 -14.79
N ASP A 45 47.58 -11.10 -13.70
CA ASP A 45 47.59 -10.21 -12.54
C ASP A 45 47.82 -8.74 -12.95
N ALA A 46 47.33 -7.80 -12.12
CA ALA A 46 48.18 -6.79 -11.45
C ALA A 46 47.43 -5.49 -11.06
N TYR A 47 47.44 -5.22 -9.74
CA TYR A 47 47.61 -3.91 -9.09
C TYR A 47 46.48 -2.86 -9.11
N PHE A 48 45.93 -2.55 -7.93
CA PHE A 48 46.21 -1.27 -7.26
C PHE A 48 45.98 -1.35 -5.75
N MET A 49 47.04 -1.07 -4.99
CA MET A 49 47.08 -0.89 -3.54
C MET A 49 46.70 0.56 -3.19
N ALA A 50 45.88 0.76 -2.17
CA ALA A 50 45.92 1.95 -1.33
C ALA A 50 45.43 1.61 0.08
N VAL A 51 46.40 1.60 1.00
CA VAL A 51 46.27 1.38 2.44
C VAL A 51 45.82 2.68 3.10
N PHE A 52 44.79 2.62 3.94
CA PHE A 52 44.68 3.53 5.09
C PHE A 52 44.21 2.73 6.32
N MET A 53 45.17 2.45 7.20
CA MET A 53 44.92 2.07 8.59
C MET A 53 44.68 3.33 9.42
N VAL A 54 43.58 3.38 10.17
CA VAL A 54 43.55 4.02 11.49
C VAL A 54 42.79 3.10 12.44
N THR A 55 43.50 2.58 13.43
CA THR A 55 43.00 1.83 14.58
C THR A 55 43.20 2.71 15.82
N ILE A 56 42.15 2.98 16.61
CA ILE A 56 42.26 3.15 18.09
C ILE A 56 41.00 2.58 18.77
N LEU A 57 41.27 1.97 19.93
CA LEU A 57 40.53 0.99 20.72
C LEU A 57 39.24 1.44 21.45
N SER A 58 38.47 0.39 21.74
CA SER A 58 37.35 0.19 22.66
C SER A 58 37.55 0.61 24.12
N LEU A 59 36.45 0.90 24.83
CA LEU A 59 36.11 0.30 26.14
C LEU A 59 34.69 0.68 26.61
N GLY A 60 33.95 -0.32 27.13
CA GLY A 60 32.99 -0.10 28.21
C GLY A 60 31.51 -0.38 27.91
N GLN A 61 31.08 -1.63 28.16
CA GLN A 61 29.69 -2.03 28.31
C GLN A 61 29.03 -1.32 29.50
N LEU A 62 27.73 -1.02 29.42
CA LEU A 62 26.81 -1.35 30.52
C LEU A 62 25.40 -1.57 29.98
N VAL A 63 25.01 -2.84 29.99
CA VAL A 63 23.64 -3.32 29.80
C VAL A 63 22.86 -2.98 31.08
N HIS A 64 21.70 -2.35 30.95
CA HIS A 64 20.65 -2.43 31.96
C HIS A 64 19.38 -2.95 31.29
N ALA A 65 19.04 -4.19 31.63
CA ALA A 65 17.78 -4.81 31.30
C ALA A 65 16.66 -4.11 32.07
N ALA A 66 15.72 -3.50 31.35
CA ALA A 66 14.44 -3.12 31.92
C ALA A 66 13.52 -4.36 31.93
N PRO A 67 12.75 -4.60 33.01
CA PRO A 67 11.93 -5.79 33.13
C PRO A 67 10.82 -5.78 32.07
N THR A 68 10.72 -6.89 31.34
CA THR A 68 9.60 -7.23 30.46
C THR A 68 8.32 -7.31 31.28
N ALA A 69 7.52 -6.25 31.26
CA ALA A 69 6.13 -6.33 31.67
C ALA A 69 5.36 -7.06 30.57
N ALA A 70 4.78 -8.21 30.92
CA ALA A 70 3.84 -8.90 30.04
C ALA A 70 2.69 -7.96 29.72
N VAL A 71 2.64 -7.47 28.48
CA VAL A 71 1.48 -6.75 27.95
C VAL A 71 0.37 -7.78 27.79
N LYS A 72 -0.53 -7.83 28.77
CA LYS A 72 -1.84 -8.44 28.57
C LYS A 72 -2.53 -7.62 27.49
N HIS A 73 -2.66 -8.17 26.29
CA HIS A 73 -3.58 -7.67 25.29
C HIS A 73 -4.99 -7.82 25.86
N ASN A 74 -5.46 -6.80 26.57
CA ASN A 74 -6.90 -6.59 26.68
C ASN A 74 -7.37 -6.36 25.24
N GLN A 75 -8.11 -7.34 24.71
CA GLN A 75 -9.03 -7.10 23.61
C GLN A 75 -9.99 -6.00 24.07
N ALA A 76 -9.58 -4.74 23.89
CA ALA A 76 -10.52 -3.66 23.79
C ALA A 76 -11.33 -3.97 22.55
N SER A 77 -12.55 -4.45 22.78
CA SER A 77 -13.56 -4.55 21.75
C SER A 77 -13.59 -3.23 20.99
N LEU A 78 -13.08 -3.22 19.76
CA LEU A 78 -13.41 -2.21 18.76
C LEU A 78 -14.85 -2.49 18.33
N GLY A 79 -15.77 -2.34 19.29
CA GLY A 79 -17.18 -2.33 19.03
C GLY A 79 -17.46 -1.06 18.26
N ASN A 80 -17.80 -1.22 16.98
CA ASN A 80 -18.53 -0.19 16.25
C ASN A 80 -19.86 0.02 16.96
N VAL A 81 -19.87 0.90 17.95
CA VAL A 81 -21.11 1.56 18.36
C VAL A 81 -21.43 2.50 17.21
N ARG A 82 -22.16 1.99 16.21
CA ARG A 82 -22.81 2.81 15.18
C ARG A 82 -23.75 3.75 15.92
N ALA A 83 -23.30 4.98 16.20
CA ALA A 83 -24.19 6.04 16.62
C ALA A 83 -25.17 6.28 15.46
N SER A 84 -26.45 6.18 15.76
CA SER A 84 -27.57 6.45 14.87
C SER A 84 -27.36 7.76 14.07
N GLY A 85 -27.45 7.68 12.73
CA GLY A 85 -27.89 8.81 11.90
C GLY A 85 -27.00 9.34 10.78
N SER A 86 -25.81 8.77 10.50
CA SER A 86 -25.14 9.05 9.21
C SER A 86 -24.20 7.93 8.82
N LEU A 87 -24.25 7.48 7.56
CA LEU A 87 -23.29 6.53 6.99
C LEU A 87 -21.93 7.21 6.78
N ASN A 88 -21.20 7.50 7.87
CA ASN A 88 -19.87 8.10 7.78
C ASN A 88 -18.83 7.18 8.45
N PRO A 89 -17.99 6.47 7.67
CA PRO A 89 -16.94 5.63 8.23
C PRO A 89 -15.75 6.40 8.84
N TYR A 90 -15.69 7.72 8.66
CA TYR A 90 -14.61 8.57 9.14
C TYR A 90 -15.15 9.79 9.93
N PRO A 91 -15.85 9.58 11.07
CA PRO A 91 -16.46 10.68 11.82
C PRO A 91 -15.45 11.70 12.36
N ASP A 92 -14.20 11.27 12.60
CA ASP A 92 -13.14 12.10 13.18
C ASP A 92 -12.15 12.65 12.13
N LYS A 93 -12.47 12.55 10.84
CA LYS A 93 -11.60 13.03 9.75
C LYS A 93 -12.28 14.12 8.92
N PRO A 94 -11.50 15.02 8.30
CA PRO A 94 -12.01 15.91 7.26
C PRO A 94 -12.70 15.12 6.15
N ARG A 95 -13.70 15.73 5.50
CA ARG A 95 -14.29 15.14 4.31
C ARG A 95 -13.30 15.22 3.16
N ILE A 96 -13.33 14.21 2.29
CA ILE A 96 -12.63 14.27 1.01
C ILE A 96 -13.59 14.90 0.02
N THR A 97 -13.18 16.00 -0.61
CA THR A 97 -14.06 16.83 -1.43
C THR A 97 -13.43 17.12 -2.79
N PHE A 98 -14.29 17.31 -3.79
CA PHE A 98 -13.88 17.92 -5.06
C PHE A 98 -13.45 19.37 -4.84
N ARG A 99 -12.57 19.86 -5.71
CA ARG A 99 -12.24 21.29 -5.77
C ARG A 99 -13.44 22.11 -6.28
N LEU A 100 -13.40 23.42 -6.03
CA LEU A 100 -14.42 24.36 -6.50
C LEU A 100 -14.55 24.41 -8.03
N ASP A 101 -13.51 24.03 -8.77
CA ASP A 101 -13.53 23.94 -10.23
C ASP A 101 -14.10 22.60 -10.75
N GLY A 102 -14.55 21.72 -9.86
CA GLY A 102 -15.11 20.42 -10.21
C GLY A 102 -14.06 19.32 -10.46
N THR A 103 -12.76 19.60 -10.24
CA THR A 103 -11.71 18.59 -10.40
C THR A 103 -11.43 17.84 -9.10
N PHE A 104 -10.97 16.60 -9.24
CA PHE A 104 -10.47 15.78 -8.13
C PHE A 104 -9.28 14.96 -8.61
N LYS A 105 -8.10 15.18 -8.00
CA LYS A 105 -6.84 14.58 -8.42
C LYS A 105 -6.42 13.48 -7.44
N ILE A 106 -6.29 12.27 -7.94
CA ILE A 106 -5.71 11.14 -7.22
C ILE A 106 -4.27 10.88 -7.71
N THR A 107 -3.30 10.81 -6.81
CA THR A 107 -1.96 10.28 -7.12
C THR A 107 -1.84 8.85 -6.63
N VAL A 108 -1.40 7.94 -7.50
CA VAL A 108 -1.23 6.53 -7.16
C VAL A 108 0.25 6.19 -7.14
N PHE A 109 0.70 5.64 -6.01
CA PHE A 109 1.97 4.94 -5.84
C PHE A 109 1.67 3.45 -5.75
N SER A 110 2.59 2.60 -6.21
CA SER A 110 2.41 1.14 -6.20
C SER A 110 3.79 0.50 -6.17
N ASP A 111 3.89 -0.71 -5.63
CA ASP A 111 5.10 -1.54 -5.71
C ASP A 111 6.33 -0.80 -5.17
N LEU A 112 6.18 -0.26 -3.95
CA LEU A 112 7.24 0.48 -3.27
C LEU A 112 8.34 -0.46 -2.76
N HIS A 113 7.98 -1.68 -2.34
CA HIS A 113 8.89 -2.74 -1.92
C HIS A 113 9.96 -2.32 -0.91
N PHE A 114 9.58 -1.53 0.11
CA PHE A 114 10.55 -1.06 1.09
C PHE A 114 11.17 -2.24 1.84
N GLY A 115 12.48 -2.14 2.07
CA GLY A 115 13.22 -3.19 2.77
C GLY A 115 13.60 -4.38 1.89
N GLU A 116 13.55 -4.24 0.56
CA GLU A 116 14.17 -5.21 -0.36
C GLU A 116 15.70 -5.13 -0.30
N GLY A 117 16.37 -6.29 -0.19
CA GLY A 117 17.84 -6.38 -0.15
C GLY A 117 18.53 -5.48 0.90
N PRO A 118 18.07 -5.46 2.17
CA PRO A 118 18.56 -4.54 3.20
C PRO A 118 20.04 -4.73 3.55
N GLU A 119 20.59 -5.93 3.30
CA GLU A 119 21.99 -6.29 3.49
C GLU A 119 22.92 -5.70 2.41
N THR A 120 22.34 -5.20 1.32
CA THR A 120 23.07 -4.62 0.20
C THR A 120 23.13 -3.11 0.28
N ILE A 121 24.02 -2.48 -0.50
CA ILE A 121 24.00 -1.02 -0.68
C ILE A 121 22.81 -0.60 -1.56
N TRP A 122 22.37 -1.47 -2.46
CA TRP A 122 21.36 -1.18 -3.47
C TRP A 122 19.96 -1.01 -2.87
N GLY A 123 19.56 -1.88 -1.94
CA GLY A 123 18.23 -1.89 -1.31
C GLY A 123 17.88 -0.59 -0.57
N PRO A 124 18.67 -0.19 0.45
CA PRO A 124 18.48 1.08 1.15
C PRO A 124 18.54 2.31 0.24
N GLU A 125 19.31 2.25 -0.85
CA GLU A 125 19.32 3.29 -1.88
C GLU A 125 17.98 3.35 -2.63
N GLN A 126 17.37 2.22 -2.96
CA GLN A 126 16.05 2.19 -3.61
C GLN A 126 14.94 2.74 -2.70
N ASP A 127 14.88 2.34 -1.42
CA ASP A 127 13.94 2.93 -0.46
C ASP A 127 14.08 4.47 -0.41
N SER A 128 15.33 4.94 -0.40
CA SER A 128 15.66 6.37 -0.36
C SER A 128 15.26 7.07 -1.66
N ASN A 129 15.39 6.40 -2.81
CA ASN A 129 14.97 6.89 -4.11
C ASN A 129 13.44 6.98 -4.18
N SER A 130 12.71 5.97 -3.71
CA SER A 130 11.25 5.97 -3.61
C SER A 130 10.75 7.11 -2.72
N THR A 131 11.35 7.28 -1.53
CA THR A 131 11.01 8.41 -0.65
C THR A 131 11.29 9.76 -1.33
N ARG A 132 12.43 9.90 -2.02
CA ARG A 132 12.77 11.14 -2.75
C ARG A 132 11.79 11.42 -3.88
N LEU A 133 11.34 10.39 -4.59
CA LEU A 133 10.32 10.52 -5.63
C LEU A 133 8.99 10.99 -5.03
N MET A 134 8.52 10.37 -3.96
CA MET A 134 7.28 10.76 -3.27
C MET A 134 7.36 12.22 -2.78
N ARG A 135 8.50 12.60 -2.18
CA ARG A 135 8.75 13.99 -1.74
C ARG A 135 8.81 15.01 -2.87
N LYS A 136 9.08 14.57 -4.09
CA LYS A 136 9.01 15.42 -5.27
C LYS A 136 7.58 15.51 -5.80
N VAL A 137 6.92 14.37 -6.00
CA VAL A 137 5.62 14.27 -6.65
C VAL A 137 4.51 14.92 -5.81
N LEU A 138 4.43 14.64 -4.51
CA LEU A 138 3.34 15.12 -3.66
C LEU A 138 3.18 16.65 -3.67
N PRO A 139 4.23 17.47 -3.44
CA PRO A 139 4.10 18.93 -3.49
C PRO A 139 4.00 19.50 -4.92
N GLU A 140 4.56 18.83 -5.93
CA GLU A 140 4.47 19.27 -7.33
C GLU A 140 3.07 19.03 -7.90
N GLU A 141 2.52 17.84 -7.72
CA GLU A 141 1.21 17.45 -8.27
C GLU A 141 0.04 17.98 -7.44
N LYS A 142 0.23 18.17 -6.12
CA LYS A 142 -0.80 18.62 -5.18
C LYS A 142 -2.09 17.79 -5.31
N PRO A 143 -2.05 16.47 -5.07
CA PRO A 143 -3.24 15.64 -5.11
C PRO A 143 -4.26 16.05 -4.06
N ASP A 144 -5.54 15.85 -4.36
CA ASP A 144 -6.62 15.94 -3.37
C ASP A 144 -6.69 14.66 -2.52
N PHE A 145 -6.20 13.55 -3.06
CA PHE A 145 -6.12 12.27 -2.39
C PHE A 145 -4.99 11.42 -2.98
N ALA A 146 -4.37 10.55 -2.19
CA ALA A 146 -3.37 9.62 -2.68
C ALA A 146 -3.69 8.17 -2.32
N VAL A 147 -3.21 7.25 -3.15
CA VAL A 147 -3.37 5.81 -2.96
C VAL A 147 -1.99 5.16 -3.04
N ILE A 148 -1.67 4.30 -2.09
CA ILE A 148 -0.62 3.30 -2.21
C ILE A 148 -1.31 2.00 -2.61
N ASN A 149 -1.06 1.49 -3.82
CA ASN A 149 -1.83 0.39 -4.40
C ASN A 149 -1.13 -0.98 -4.21
N GLY A 150 -0.81 -1.33 -2.97
CA GLY A 150 -0.15 -2.58 -2.60
C GLY A 150 1.36 -2.61 -2.82
N ASP A 151 1.95 -3.68 -2.28
CA ASP A 151 3.38 -3.96 -2.20
C ASP A 151 4.16 -2.78 -1.61
N LEU A 152 3.74 -2.40 -0.41
CA LEU A 152 4.37 -1.39 0.44
C LEU A 152 5.76 -1.87 0.89
N ILE A 153 5.83 -3.08 1.42
CA ILE A 153 7.00 -3.67 2.07
C ILE A 153 7.35 -4.99 1.39
N THR A 154 8.65 -5.26 1.26
CA THR A 154 9.16 -6.59 0.95
C THR A 154 9.20 -7.41 2.24
N GLY A 155 8.07 -8.06 2.54
CA GLY A 155 7.81 -8.73 3.81
C GLY A 155 8.51 -10.08 4.03
N GLU A 156 9.26 -10.56 3.05
CA GLU A 156 9.93 -11.84 3.08
C GLU A 156 10.99 -11.95 4.19
N LYS A 157 11.35 -13.20 4.50
CA LYS A 157 12.44 -13.49 5.42
C LYS A 157 13.78 -13.23 4.75
N THR A 158 14.39 -12.08 5.05
CA THR A 158 15.81 -11.80 4.78
C THR A 158 16.62 -11.93 6.07
N PRO A 159 17.97 -12.07 6.01
CA PRO A 159 18.81 -12.13 7.20
C PRO A 159 18.70 -10.90 8.13
N ASP A 160 18.33 -9.74 7.58
CA ASP A 160 18.30 -8.46 8.30
C ASP A 160 16.88 -7.87 8.44
N THR A 161 15.86 -8.44 7.77
CA THR A 161 14.45 -8.09 7.99
C THR A 161 13.89 -8.98 9.10
N PHE A 162 13.72 -8.40 10.28
CA PHE A 162 13.08 -9.05 11.43
C PHE A 162 11.63 -8.60 11.54
N ARG A 163 10.72 -9.55 11.82
CA ARG A 163 9.31 -9.30 12.06
C ARG A 163 9.06 -8.18 13.07
N GLU A 164 9.90 -8.09 14.10
CA GLU A 164 9.78 -7.08 15.16
C GLU A 164 9.97 -5.65 14.66
N ASN A 165 10.68 -5.46 13.55
CA ASN A 165 11.06 -4.14 13.03
C ASN A 165 10.44 -3.81 11.67
N SER A 166 9.80 -4.76 10.98
CA SER A 166 9.22 -4.57 9.64
C SER A 166 8.26 -3.39 9.58
N THR A 167 7.45 -3.20 10.62
CA THR A 167 6.51 -2.07 10.73
C THR A 167 7.19 -0.69 10.71
N THR A 168 8.48 -0.57 11.05
CA THR A 168 9.21 0.71 10.97
C THR A 168 9.41 1.20 9.53
N LEU A 169 9.31 0.31 8.54
CA LEU A 169 9.33 0.69 7.12
C LEU A 169 8.06 1.46 6.74
N VAL A 170 6.91 1.14 7.36
CA VAL A 170 5.66 1.90 7.19
C VAL A 170 5.87 3.36 7.58
N ASP A 171 6.62 3.65 8.65
CA ASP A 171 6.92 5.02 9.07
C ASP A 171 7.62 5.81 7.95
N ARG A 172 8.57 5.16 7.25
CA ARG A 172 9.34 5.77 6.15
C ARG A 172 8.46 6.00 4.92
N ILE A 173 7.62 5.04 4.58
CA ILE A 173 6.65 5.12 3.48
C ILE A 173 5.65 6.24 3.71
N VAL A 174 5.17 6.38 4.95
CA VAL A 174 4.12 7.34 5.32
C VAL A 174 4.66 8.75 5.56
N ALA A 175 5.95 8.89 5.87
CA ALA A 175 6.57 10.18 6.19
C ALA A 175 6.33 11.29 5.14
N PRO A 176 6.44 11.06 3.82
CA PRO A 176 6.11 12.08 2.83
C PRO A 176 4.66 12.57 2.89
N PHE A 177 3.68 11.67 3.11
CA PHE A 177 2.28 12.08 3.23
C PHE A 177 2.04 12.94 4.47
N ASN A 178 2.69 12.60 5.58
CA ASN A 178 2.67 13.40 6.80
C ASN A 178 3.31 14.78 6.61
N GLU A 179 4.46 14.82 5.93
CA GLU A 179 5.22 16.04 5.65
C GLU A 179 4.41 17.04 4.81
N PHE A 180 3.74 16.55 3.76
CA PHE A 180 2.94 17.38 2.86
C PHE A 180 1.45 17.42 3.22
N ARG A 181 1.04 16.77 4.31
CA ARG A 181 -0.34 16.74 4.82
C ARG A 181 -1.37 16.27 3.78
N VAL A 182 -0.96 15.30 2.96
CA VAL A 182 -1.80 14.75 1.89
C VAL A 182 -2.65 13.60 2.46
N PRO A 183 -3.99 13.66 2.36
CA PRO A 183 -4.84 12.55 2.75
C PRO A 183 -4.60 11.37 1.80
N PHE A 184 -4.47 10.17 2.36
CA PHE A 184 -4.11 8.98 1.57
C PHE A 184 -4.70 7.71 2.14
N VAL A 185 -4.59 6.62 1.38
CA VAL A 185 -4.94 5.25 1.77
C VAL A 185 -3.96 4.26 1.19
N SER A 186 -3.98 3.04 1.73
CA SER A 186 -3.19 1.90 1.23
C SER A 186 -4.11 0.70 0.98
N SER A 187 -4.13 0.20 -0.26
CA SER A 187 -4.43 -1.21 -0.50
C SER A 187 -3.16 -2.04 -0.29
N HIS A 188 -3.31 -3.35 -0.18
CA HIS A 188 -2.20 -4.25 0.17
C HIS A 188 -2.01 -5.30 -0.92
N GLY A 189 -0.77 -5.66 -1.16
CA GLY A 189 -0.35 -6.63 -2.17
C GLY A 189 0.18 -7.92 -1.57
N ASN A 190 0.68 -8.81 -2.42
CA ASN A 190 1.16 -10.12 -1.98
C ASN A 190 2.51 -10.08 -1.23
N HIS A 191 3.24 -8.98 -1.27
CA HIS A 191 4.47 -8.81 -0.47
C HIS A 191 4.20 -8.25 0.93
N ASP A 192 3.03 -7.67 1.14
CA ASP A 192 2.59 -7.09 2.43
C ASP A 192 2.06 -8.16 3.40
N ASN A 193 2.03 -9.40 2.96
CA ASN A 193 1.55 -10.57 3.68
C ASN A 193 2.58 -11.68 3.56
N GLN A 194 3.50 -11.74 4.51
CA GLN A 194 4.69 -12.58 4.45
C GLN A 194 5.12 -13.03 5.86
N ALA A 195 6.22 -13.78 5.94
CA ALA A 195 6.75 -14.26 7.22
C ALA A 195 6.95 -13.13 8.27
N ASN A 196 7.37 -11.94 7.84
CA ASN A 196 7.74 -10.83 8.73
C ASN A 196 6.69 -9.72 8.86
N ILE A 197 5.60 -9.75 8.11
CA ILE A 197 4.59 -8.67 8.13
C ILE A 197 3.24 -9.21 7.65
N THR A 198 2.16 -8.59 8.10
CA THR A 198 0.81 -8.88 7.63
C THR A 198 0.12 -7.58 7.25
N HIS A 199 -0.88 -7.65 6.36
CA HIS A 199 -1.72 -6.50 6.01
C HIS A 199 -2.29 -5.82 7.25
N LEU A 200 -2.70 -6.61 8.26
CA LEU A 200 -3.25 -6.05 9.50
C LEU A 200 -2.23 -5.23 10.28
N GLU A 201 -0.97 -5.68 10.33
CA GLU A 201 0.11 -4.96 11.02
C GLU A 201 0.44 -3.65 10.31
N GLU A 202 0.42 -3.63 8.97
CA GLU A 202 0.60 -2.42 8.18
C GLU A 202 -0.53 -1.42 8.41
N ILE A 203 -1.79 -1.85 8.33
CA ILE A 203 -2.97 -1.01 8.61
C ILE A 203 -2.89 -0.42 10.02
N ILE A 204 -2.55 -1.24 11.02
CA ILE A 204 -2.43 -0.78 12.41
C ILE A 204 -1.33 0.26 12.52
N ARG A 205 -0.15 0.00 11.94
CA ARG A 205 0.98 0.91 12.05
C ARG A 205 0.72 2.23 11.32
N GLU A 206 0.23 2.17 10.09
CA GLU A 206 -0.09 3.34 9.27
C GLU A 206 -1.04 4.30 10.01
N ARG A 207 -2.12 3.77 10.57
CA ARG A 207 -3.10 4.55 11.33
C ARG A 207 -2.54 5.13 12.62
N GLN A 208 -1.56 4.46 13.24
CA GLN A 208 -0.88 4.97 14.43
C GLN A 208 0.05 6.15 14.11
N VAL A 209 0.74 6.11 12.95
CA VAL A 209 1.78 7.09 12.60
C VAL A 209 1.29 8.20 11.67
N SER A 210 0.05 8.13 11.17
CA SER A 210 -0.53 9.19 10.36
C SER A 210 -2.01 9.45 10.66
N SER A 211 -2.30 10.70 11.01
CA SER A 211 -3.67 11.22 11.05
C SER A 211 -4.27 11.43 9.65
N PHE A 212 -3.44 11.46 8.59
CA PHE A 212 -3.87 11.67 7.20
C PHE A 212 -4.26 10.39 6.47
N SER A 213 -3.98 9.21 7.03
CA SER A 213 -4.44 7.94 6.49
C SER A 213 -5.96 7.78 6.64
N TYR A 214 -6.64 7.33 5.58
CA TYR A 214 -8.03 6.90 5.55
C TYR A 214 -8.14 5.36 5.45
N THR A 215 -7.03 4.63 5.58
CA THR A 215 -7.02 3.17 5.55
C THR A 215 -7.80 2.61 6.74
N ARG A 216 -8.57 1.56 6.49
CA ARG A 216 -9.39 0.89 7.51
C ARG A 216 -9.27 -0.62 7.40
N SER A 217 -9.53 -1.29 8.51
CA SER A 217 -9.81 -2.72 8.47
C SER A 217 -11.27 -2.95 8.09
N ALA A 218 -11.50 -4.06 7.40
CA ALA A 218 -12.81 -4.57 7.07
C ALA A 218 -13.62 -4.90 8.33
N PRO A 219 -14.96 -4.89 8.25
CA PRO A 219 -15.80 -5.42 9.32
C PRO A 219 -15.48 -6.90 9.61
N PRO A 220 -15.76 -7.39 10.83
CA PRO A 220 -15.58 -8.81 11.14
C PRO A 220 -16.31 -9.72 10.13
N GLY A 221 -15.61 -10.71 9.61
CA GLY A 221 -16.15 -11.69 8.65
C GLY A 221 -15.99 -11.32 7.17
N VAL A 222 -15.41 -10.16 6.85
CA VAL A 222 -15.17 -9.70 5.48
C VAL A 222 -13.69 -9.85 5.12
N GLY A 223 -13.39 -10.44 3.96
CA GLY A 223 -12.04 -10.48 3.39
C GLY A 223 -11.25 -11.77 3.62
N GLY A 224 -11.79 -12.73 4.38
CA GLY A 224 -11.14 -14.01 4.67
C GLY A 224 -9.87 -13.89 5.52
N GLU A 225 -9.12 -14.99 5.65
CA GLU A 225 -7.82 -14.97 6.33
C GLU A 225 -6.80 -14.17 5.49
N GLY A 226 -6.04 -13.31 6.15
CA GLY A 226 -5.03 -12.48 5.52
C GLY A 226 -5.57 -11.30 4.72
N GLY A 227 -6.89 -11.10 4.58
CA GLY A 227 -7.48 -10.01 3.78
C GLY A 227 -8.21 -8.91 4.57
N PRO A 228 -7.61 -8.28 5.60
CA PRO A 228 -8.30 -7.30 6.42
C PRO A 228 -8.53 -5.95 5.71
N GLY A 229 -7.96 -5.70 4.54
CA GLY A 229 -7.93 -4.40 3.85
C GLY A 229 -9.12 -4.09 2.95
N ASN A 230 -10.35 -4.46 3.33
CA ASN A 230 -11.56 -4.19 2.54
C ASN A 230 -12.35 -3.00 3.13
N TYR A 231 -12.43 -1.89 2.40
CA TYR A 231 -13.10 -0.68 2.87
C TYR A 231 -13.42 0.28 1.71
N TRP A 232 -14.08 1.39 2.03
CA TRP A 232 -14.41 2.43 1.06
C TRP A 232 -14.26 3.83 1.64
N VAL A 233 -14.05 4.82 0.77
CA VAL A 233 -13.91 6.25 1.11
C VAL A 233 -14.95 7.06 0.33
N PRO A 234 -15.84 7.81 1.01
CA PRO A 234 -16.76 8.72 0.35
C PRO A 234 -16.05 10.01 -0.06
N VAL A 235 -16.33 10.48 -1.27
CA VAL A 235 -15.87 11.77 -1.80
C VAL A 235 -17.09 12.62 -2.13
N TYR A 236 -17.14 13.83 -1.57
CA TYR A 236 -18.25 14.75 -1.68
C TYR A 236 -17.97 15.85 -2.71
N ALA A 237 -19.01 16.44 -3.30
CA ALA A 237 -18.84 17.56 -4.23
C ALA A 237 -18.20 18.80 -3.56
N ASN A 238 -18.44 18.98 -2.26
CA ASN A 238 -17.91 20.04 -1.40
C ASN A 238 -18.15 19.68 0.07
N GLU A 239 -17.68 20.52 1.00
CA GLU A 239 -17.80 20.30 2.45
C GLU A 239 -19.27 20.26 2.92
N GLU A 240 -20.14 21.07 2.30
CA GLU A 240 -21.57 21.17 2.61
C GLU A 240 -22.41 20.05 1.99
N GLY A 241 -21.82 19.21 1.14
CA GLY A 241 -22.50 18.13 0.44
C GLY A 241 -23.21 17.19 1.41
N GLN A 242 -24.50 16.93 1.16
CA GLN A 242 -25.28 16.02 2.01
C GLN A 242 -24.92 14.56 1.79
N HIS A 243 -24.53 14.21 0.56
CA HIS A 243 -24.24 12.85 0.13
C HIS A 243 -22.97 12.82 -0.75
N PRO A 244 -22.21 11.72 -0.75
CA PRO A 244 -21.04 11.57 -1.62
C PRO A 244 -21.44 11.47 -3.10
N VAL A 245 -20.59 11.99 -3.98
CA VAL A 245 -20.75 11.89 -5.44
C VAL A 245 -19.80 10.87 -6.07
N LEU A 246 -18.81 10.40 -5.31
CA LEU A 246 -17.87 9.35 -5.72
C LEU A 246 -17.55 8.47 -4.51
N ILE A 247 -17.54 7.15 -4.71
CA ILE A 247 -17.07 6.17 -3.72
C ILE A 247 -15.79 5.52 -4.25
N LEU A 248 -14.71 5.63 -3.47
CA LEU A 248 -13.47 4.90 -3.72
C LEU A 248 -13.52 3.58 -2.95
N TRP A 249 -13.48 2.46 -3.64
CA TRP A 249 -13.48 1.11 -3.07
C TRP A 249 -12.05 0.54 -3.04
N PHE A 250 -11.71 -0.14 -1.96
CA PHE A 250 -10.43 -0.82 -1.79
C PHE A 250 -10.72 -2.27 -1.46
N PHE A 251 -10.26 -3.16 -2.33
CA PHE A 251 -10.44 -4.60 -2.19
C PHE A 251 -9.10 -5.28 -1.95
N ASP A 252 -9.09 -6.12 -0.94
CA ASP A 252 -7.92 -6.88 -0.55
C ASP A 252 -7.89 -8.20 -1.30
N SER A 253 -6.99 -8.29 -2.28
CA SER A 253 -6.75 -9.51 -3.05
C SER A 253 -5.86 -10.53 -2.33
N ARG A 254 -5.42 -10.25 -1.10
CA ARG A 254 -4.56 -11.13 -0.29
C ARG A 254 -3.24 -11.44 -1.00
N GLY A 255 -2.93 -12.73 -1.17
CA GLY A 255 -1.68 -13.24 -1.72
C GLY A 255 -0.56 -13.34 -0.67
N GLY A 256 0.58 -13.84 -1.11
CA GLY A 256 1.77 -13.98 -0.26
C GLY A 256 1.76 -15.23 0.61
N PHE A 257 2.28 -15.13 1.82
CA PHE A 257 2.41 -16.25 2.77
C PHE A 257 2.06 -15.86 4.22
N SER A 258 1.60 -16.84 5.01
CA SER A 258 1.25 -16.65 6.42
C SER A 258 2.45 -16.25 7.29
N PRO A 259 2.26 -15.52 8.40
CA PRO A 259 3.37 -15.04 9.21
C PRO A 259 4.12 -16.15 9.96
N GLY A 260 5.40 -15.92 10.25
CA GLY A 260 6.23 -16.81 11.08
C GLY A 260 7.06 -17.84 10.31
N GLU A 261 7.73 -18.74 11.05
CA GLU A 261 8.72 -19.66 10.48
C GLU A 261 8.11 -20.79 9.62
N ASN A 262 6.87 -21.18 9.90
CA ASN A 262 6.14 -22.22 9.17
C ASN A 262 5.14 -21.58 8.19
N SER A 263 5.64 -20.62 7.43
CA SER A 263 4.88 -19.81 6.47
C SER A 263 4.30 -20.67 5.34
N THR A 264 3.04 -20.45 4.98
CA THR A 264 2.30 -21.17 3.93
C THR A 264 1.65 -20.20 2.97
N ALA A 265 1.62 -20.55 1.68
CA ALA A 265 1.01 -19.71 0.66
C ALA A 265 -0.45 -19.38 1.00
N MET A 266 -0.84 -18.13 0.81
CA MET A 266 -2.20 -17.65 0.99
C MET A 266 -2.91 -17.52 -0.36
N PRO A 267 -4.25 -17.63 -0.39
CA PRO A 267 -5.04 -17.29 -1.57
C PRO A 267 -4.71 -15.89 -2.09
N ASP A 268 -4.71 -15.70 -3.40
CA ASP A 268 -4.30 -14.48 -4.12
C ASP A 268 -5.45 -13.83 -4.92
N TRP A 269 -6.67 -13.99 -4.42
CA TRP A 269 -7.88 -13.37 -4.96
C TRP A 269 -8.68 -12.65 -3.86
N VAL A 270 -9.58 -11.75 -4.24
CA VAL A 270 -10.54 -11.14 -3.32
C VAL A 270 -11.49 -12.21 -2.79
N ASP A 271 -11.60 -12.33 -1.47
CA ASP A 271 -12.42 -13.36 -0.83
C ASP A 271 -13.92 -13.21 -1.17
N SER A 272 -14.65 -14.33 -1.30
CA SER A 272 -16.06 -14.30 -1.69
C SER A 272 -16.96 -13.56 -0.70
N SER A 273 -16.57 -13.49 0.57
CA SER A 273 -17.29 -12.69 1.59
C SER A 273 -17.37 -11.20 1.24
N VAL A 274 -16.43 -10.69 0.43
CA VAL A 274 -16.41 -9.29 0.00
C VAL A 274 -17.56 -8.97 -0.95
N ALA A 275 -18.01 -9.94 -1.77
CA ALA A 275 -19.14 -9.74 -2.68
C ALA A 275 -20.44 -9.45 -1.91
N GLU A 276 -20.77 -10.30 -0.93
CA GLU A 276 -21.94 -10.10 -0.04
C GLU A 276 -21.83 -8.79 0.75
N TRP A 277 -20.61 -8.44 1.17
CA TRP A 277 -20.36 -7.17 1.86
C TRP A 277 -20.60 -5.95 0.97
N ILE A 278 -20.16 -5.97 -0.30
CA ILE A 278 -20.42 -4.89 -1.27
C ILE A 278 -21.92 -4.69 -1.46
N GLU A 279 -22.69 -5.77 -1.61
CA GLU A 279 -24.15 -5.69 -1.72
C GLU A 279 -24.75 -5.03 -0.48
N SER A 280 -24.34 -5.47 0.71
CA SER A 280 -24.84 -4.93 1.98
C SER A 280 -24.52 -3.44 2.16
N GLU A 281 -23.31 -3.00 1.85
CA GLU A 281 -22.91 -1.60 1.95
C GLU A 281 -23.62 -0.77 0.88
N THR A 282 -23.80 -1.30 -0.33
CA THR A 282 -24.52 -0.61 -1.40
C THR A 282 -25.98 -0.35 -1.02
N THR A 283 -26.68 -1.33 -0.43
CA THR A 283 -28.04 -1.12 0.11
C THR A 283 -28.07 -0.03 1.17
N LEU A 284 -27.11 -0.05 2.12
CA LEU A 284 -27.03 1.01 3.14
C LEU A 284 -26.76 2.39 2.54
N MET A 285 -25.92 2.47 1.52
CA MET A 285 -25.65 3.71 0.78
C MET A 285 -26.90 4.18 0.04
N GLU A 286 -27.69 3.27 -0.55
CA GLU A 286 -28.93 3.64 -1.24
C GLU A 286 -30.01 4.14 -0.29
N ASP A 287 -30.16 3.50 0.87
CA ASP A 287 -31.09 3.92 1.91
C ASP A 287 -30.75 5.32 2.46
N GLU A 288 -29.45 5.62 2.64
CA GLU A 288 -28.99 6.88 3.24
C GLU A 288 -28.83 8.01 2.22
N TRP A 289 -28.32 7.71 1.02
CA TRP A 289 -27.87 8.71 0.04
C TRP A 289 -28.67 8.71 -1.27
N GLY A 290 -29.58 7.75 -1.44
CA GLY A 290 -30.32 7.58 -2.69
C GLY A 290 -29.59 6.71 -3.72
N PRO A 291 -30.13 6.61 -4.95
CA PRO A 291 -29.79 5.57 -5.92
C PRO A 291 -28.31 5.54 -6.31
N ALA A 292 -27.74 4.36 -6.50
CA ALA A 292 -26.33 4.20 -6.85
C ALA A 292 -25.92 4.88 -8.16
N GLU A 293 -26.84 5.06 -9.11
CA GLU A 293 -26.59 5.75 -10.38
C GLU A 293 -26.30 7.25 -10.20
N SER A 294 -26.60 7.82 -9.03
CA SER A 294 -26.30 9.21 -8.71
C SER A 294 -24.85 9.46 -8.26
N ARG A 295 -24.07 8.40 -8.07
CA ARG A 295 -22.68 8.46 -7.59
C ARG A 295 -21.74 7.65 -8.48
N GLY A 296 -20.55 8.18 -8.73
CA GLY A 296 -19.47 7.45 -9.38
C GLY A 296 -18.84 6.42 -8.45
N THR A 297 -18.17 5.43 -9.01
CA THR A 297 -17.36 4.46 -8.25
C THR A 297 -16.02 4.23 -8.93
N LEU A 298 -14.98 4.07 -8.12
CA LEU A 298 -13.65 3.66 -8.56
C LEU A 298 -13.13 2.61 -7.59
N ALA A 299 -12.61 1.50 -8.10
CA ALA A 299 -12.09 0.41 -7.27
C ALA A 299 -10.57 0.26 -7.43
N PHE A 300 -9.90 -0.03 -6.33
CA PHE A 300 -8.49 -0.36 -6.24
C PHE A 300 -8.36 -1.79 -5.73
N VAL A 301 -7.52 -2.56 -6.42
CA VAL A 301 -7.11 -3.91 -6.08
C VAL A 301 -5.68 -4.08 -6.56
N HIS A 302 -4.83 -4.76 -5.78
CA HIS A 302 -3.44 -4.95 -6.16
C HIS A 302 -3.29 -6.08 -7.18
N ILE A 303 -3.71 -7.29 -6.83
CA ILE A 303 -3.73 -8.43 -7.76
C ILE A 303 -5.03 -8.35 -8.57
N PRO A 304 -4.97 -8.11 -9.89
CA PRO A 304 -6.17 -7.97 -10.71
C PRO A 304 -6.96 -9.30 -10.76
N PRO A 305 -8.29 -9.23 -10.89
CA PRO A 305 -9.18 -10.39 -10.97
C PRO A 305 -9.03 -11.21 -12.26
#